data_AF-A0A4Y3QYA9-F1
#
_entry.id   AF-A0A4Y3QYA9-F1
#
_cell.length_a   1.000
_cell.length_b   1.000
_cell.length_c   1.000
_cell.angle_alpha   90.00
_cell.angle_beta   90.00
_cell.angle_gamma   90.00
#
_symmetry.space_group_name_H-M   'P 1'
#
loop_
_entity.id
_entity.type
_entity.pdbx_description
1 polymer ?
#
loop_
_entity_poly.entity_id
_entity_poly.type
_entity_poly.pdbx_seq_one_letter_code
_entity_poly.pdbx_strand_id
1 'polypeptide(L)'
;MTTDPARGAHAAATPSAPRTPERPASERSVPEQARPAPSAPGAAPRPGPPRETEQPAGTRQPGETEQPAGTAAGAGLVVRPVGRRGLLAELPTAEATEALHAELLRRRTAGTLPPVREIVPGARTVLLDGFADPETARRLAAELPGWRVPPPVRGGAEVVEIPVRYDGPDLAEVARLWGVSEPEVARIHARTTFRVAFCGFAPGFGYLSGLGEEYHVPRRSDPRTKVPAGAVGLAGTYTGVYPRSSPGGWQLIGTAPETVLWDPDRSPAALLAPGTHVRFVPLDAPSASHPEHDRAHGEAPTGPTTGPTTATAGTAGTTTATTEEGDPSDRRRP
;
A
#
# COMPACT_ATOMS: atom_id res chain seq x y z
N MET A 1 -47.12 6.66 -68.41
CA MET A 1 -46.38 7.59 -69.29
C MET A 1 -44.90 7.26 -69.12
N THR A 2 -44.31 6.45 -70.00
CA THR A 2 -43.57 6.90 -71.22
C THR A 2 -42.25 7.57 -70.77
N THR A 3 -41.02 7.10 -71.00
CA THR A 3 -40.43 6.07 -71.88
C THR A 3 -38.98 5.79 -71.42
N ASP A 4 -38.52 4.55 -71.59
CA ASP A 4 -37.11 4.04 -71.63
C ASP A 4 -36.42 4.49 -72.96
N PRO A 5 -35.21 4.08 -73.44
CA PRO A 5 -33.97 3.46 -72.87
C PRO A 5 -32.64 4.06 -73.41
N ALA A 6 -31.48 3.58 -72.93
CA ALA A 6 -30.53 2.75 -73.74
C ALA A 6 -29.05 2.75 -73.25
N ARG A 7 -28.57 1.51 -72.97
CA ARG A 7 -27.30 0.83 -73.38
C ARG A 7 -25.96 1.60 -73.33
N GLY A 8 -24.81 1.06 -72.94
CA GLY A 8 -24.26 -0.28 -72.64
C GLY A 8 -22.75 -0.04 -72.32
N ALA A 9 -21.84 -0.96 -72.02
CA ALA A 9 -21.78 -2.41 -72.16
C ALA A 9 -20.54 -2.96 -71.38
N HIS A 10 -20.55 -4.27 -71.10
CA HIS A 10 -19.42 -5.22 -70.91
C HIS A 10 -18.36 -5.00 -69.81
N ALA A 11 -17.75 -6.00 -69.16
CA ALA A 11 -18.01 -7.42 -68.90
C ALA A 11 -16.87 -7.92 -67.97
N ALA A 12 -17.23 -8.77 -67.00
CA ALA A 12 -16.53 -9.97 -66.50
C ALA A 12 -15.08 -9.97 -65.91
N ALA A 13 -14.98 -10.77 -64.85
CA ALA A 13 -13.89 -11.72 -64.46
C ALA A 13 -12.86 -11.33 -63.37
N THR A 14 -13.26 -11.56 -62.10
CA THR A 14 -12.71 -12.45 -61.02
C THR A 14 -11.19 -12.75 -60.87
N PRO A 15 -10.73 -13.37 -59.74
CA PRO A 15 -9.81 -12.80 -58.76
C PRO A 15 -8.39 -13.44 -58.79
N SER A 16 -7.41 -12.89 -58.06
CA SER A 16 -6.11 -13.54 -57.83
C SER A 16 -5.85 -13.81 -56.35
N ALA A 17 -5.38 -15.05 -56.12
CA ALA A 17 -5.16 -15.73 -54.84
C ALA A 17 -3.74 -15.46 -54.27
N PRO A 18 -3.38 -16.01 -53.09
CA PRO A 18 -2.28 -15.54 -52.25
C PRO A 18 -0.91 -16.17 -52.61
N ARG A 19 0.18 -15.53 -52.17
CA ARG A 19 1.53 -16.12 -52.22
C ARG A 19 2.00 -16.52 -50.82
N THR A 20 2.46 -17.77 -50.69
CA THR A 20 3.16 -18.35 -49.54
C THR A 20 4.67 -18.47 -49.86
N PRO A 21 5.53 -19.04 -48.98
CA PRO A 21 6.66 -18.38 -48.34
C PRO A 21 8.03 -18.67 -49.00
N GLU A 22 9.04 -17.84 -48.71
CA GLU A 22 10.45 -18.16 -49.02
C GLU A 22 11.33 -18.17 -47.75
N ARG A 23 12.07 -19.25 -47.60
CA ARG A 23 13.31 -19.45 -46.81
C ARG A 23 14.05 -20.62 -47.51
N PRO A 24 15.38 -20.82 -47.40
CA PRO A 24 16.40 -20.12 -46.61
C PRO A 24 17.69 -19.75 -47.40
N ALA A 25 18.58 -18.95 -46.80
CA ALA A 25 19.99 -18.89 -47.20
C ALA A 25 20.90 -18.70 -45.98
N SER A 26 22.04 -19.36 -46.06
CA SER A 26 22.98 -19.75 -45.01
C SER A 26 23.82 -18.65 -44.37
N GLU A 27 24.23 -18.94 -43.12
CA GLU A 27 25.57 -18.79 -42.56
C GLU A 27 26.35 -17.49 -42.84
N ARG A 28 26.45 -16.65 -41.81
CA ARG A 28 27.75 -16.04 -41.44
C ARG A 28 27.94 -16.08 -39.94
N SER A 29 29.00 -16.81 -39.58
CA SER A 29 29.61 -16.95 -38.26
C SER A 29 29.98 -15.59 -37.66
N VAL A 30 29.69 -15.42 -36.37
CA VAL A 30 30.25 -14.38 -35.52
C VAL A 30 31.05 -15.10 -34.43
N PRO A 31 32.30 -14.70 -34.13
CA PRO A 31 33.26 -15.55 -33.44
C PRO A 31 33.00 -15.65 -31.94
N GLU A 32 33.11 -16.89 -31.47
CA GLU A 32 33.15 -17.33 -30.09
C GLU A 32 34.38 -16.75 -29.37
N GLN A 33 34.14 -15.82 -28.43
CA GLN A 33 35.19 -15.35 -27.53
C GLN A 33 35.46 -16.40 -26.45
N ALA A 34 36.61 -17.04 -26.63
CA ALA A 34 37.48 -17.72 -25.67
C ALA A 34 36.95 -17.90 -24.24
N ARG A 35 36.53 -19.12 -23.95
CA ARG A 35 36.55 -19.72 -22.61
C ARG A 35 38.00 -19.97 -22.18
N PRO A 36 38.45 -19.56 -20.98
CA PRO A 36 39.65 -20.15 -20.39
C PRO A 36 39.32 -21.50 -19.73
N ALA A 37 40.18 -22.49 -20.00
CA ALA A 37 40.12 -23.85 -19.48
C ALA A 37 40.29 -23.92 -17.94
N PRO A 38 39.78 -24.98 -17.29
CA PRO A 38 39.81 -25.12 -15.84
C PRO A 38 41.18 -25.60 -15.33
N SER A 39 41.69 -24.93 -14.30
CA SER A 39 42.79 -25.43 -13.46
C SER A 39 42.21 -26.11 -12.21
N ALA A 40 42.60 -27.36 -11.97
CA ALA A 40 42.34 -28.12 -10.74
C ALA A 40 43.67 -28.32 -9.96
N PRO A 41 43.67 -28.93 -8.77
CA PRO A 41 43.20 -28.38 -7.50
C PRO A 41 44.38 -28.26 -6.50
N GLY A 42 44.37 -27.23 -5.65
CA GLY A 42 45.43 -26.96 -4.67
C GLY A 42 44.91 -26.87 -3.23
N ALA A 43 45.08 -27.96 -2.50
CA ALA A 43 45.23 -28.13 -1.05
C ALA A 43 44.63 -27.08 -0.07
N ALA A 44 43.71 -27.57 0.75
CA ALA A 44 43.31 -27.00 2.03
C ALA A 44 44.46 -27.00 3.07
N PRO A 45 44.50 -26.03 4.00
CA PRO A 45 45.06 -26.23 5.32
C PRO A 45 43.95 -26.46 6.36
N ARG A 46 44.18 -27.49 7.18
CA ARG A 46 43.42 -27.92 8.34
C ARG A 46 43.47 -26.89 9.50
N PRO A 47 42.54 -26.98 10.47
CA PRO A 47 42.32 -25.96 11.49
C PRO A 47 43.35 -26.03 12.63
N GLY A 48 43.69 -24.86 13.18
CA GLY A 48 44.44 -24.73 14.44
C GLY A 48 43.52 -24.77 15.67
N PRO A 49 44.03 -25.19 16.84
CA PRO A 49 43.24 -25.56 18.03
C PRO A 49 42.70 -24.35 18.83
N PRO A 50 41.70 -24.58 19.70
CA PRO A 50 41.06 -23.52 20.48
C PRO A 50 41.96 -23.07 21.64
N ARG A 51 41.87 -21.80 22.01
CA ARG A 51 42.33 -21.33 23.32
C ARG A 51 41.14 -20.77 24.08
N GLU A 52 40.73 -21.58 25.06
CA GLU A 52 39.97 -21.17 26.23
C GLU A 52 40.74 -20.09 26.98
N THR A 53 40.03 -19.04 27.39
CA THR A 53 40.34 -18.33 28.64
C THR A 53 39.03 -17.82 29.20
N GLU A 54 38.37 -18.69 29.97
CA GLU A 54 37.35 -18.26 30.91
C GLU A 54 38.01 -17.54 32.09
N GLN A 55 37.32 -16.49 32.55
CA GLN A 55 37.04 -16.08 33.95
C GLN A 55 37.25 -14.57 34.22
N PRO A 56 36.53 -13.95 35.18
CA PRO A 56 35.29 -14.37 35.85
C PRO A 56 34.16 -13.32 35.83
N ALA A 57 33.00 -13.78 36.27
CA ALA A 57 31.77 -13.03 36.49
C ALA A 57 31.95 -11.81 37.41
N GLY A 58 31.47 -10.66 36.95
CA GLY A 58 31.25 -9.46 37.75
C GLY A 58 29.77 -9.09 37.74
N THR A 59 29.10 -9.32 38.87
CA THR A 59 27.73 -8.93 39.17
C THR A 59 27.55 -7.40 39.11
N ARG A 60 26.76 -6.85 38.18
CA ARG A 60 26.07 -5.55 38.34
C ARG A 60 24.72 -5.48 37.61
N GLN A 61 23.69 -5.37 38.46
CA GLN A 61 22.35 -4.76 38.38
C GLN A 61 21.47 -4.82 37.10
N PRO A 62 20.19 -5.21 37.23
CA PRO A 62 19.19 -5.11 36.18
C PRO A 62 18.54 -3.72 36.18
N GLY A 63 18.65 -2.98 35.07
CA GLY A 63 18.02 -1.67 34.95
C GLY A 63 18.48 -0.82 33.77
N GLU A 64 18.77 -1.41 32.63
CA GLU A 64 18.92 -0.65 31.38
C GLU A 64 18.04 -1.31 30.33
N THR A 65 16.97 -0.61 29.97
CA THR A 65 16.13 -0.94 28.82
C THR A 65 17.01 -0.91 27.58
N GLU A 66 17.38 -2.09 27.11
CA GLU A 66 18.15 -2.31 25.89
C GLU A 66 17.39 -1.67 24.72
N GLN A 67 17.83 -0.49 24.30
CA GLN A 67 17.33 0.15 23.09
C GLN A 67 17.66 -0.77 21.91
N PRO A 68 16.70 -1.12 21.04
CA PRO A 68 17.00 -1.96 19.90
C PRO A 68 18.02 -1.24 19.03
N ALA A 69 19.16 -1.91 18.80
CA ALA A 69 20.27 -1.41 18.01
C ALA A 69 19.77 -0.98 16.62
N GLY A 70 19.65 0.33 16.41
CA GLY A 70 19.25 0.90 15.14
C GLY A 70 20.28 0.56 14.05
N THR A 71 19.83 -0.08 12.98
CA THR A 71 20.63 -0.29 11.77
C THR A 71 20.99 1.09 11.19
N ALA A 72 22.25 1.31 10.82
CA ALA A 72 22.64 2.54 10.15
C ALA A 72 21.85 2.67 8.83
N ALA A 73 21.12 3.77 8.63
CA ALA A 73 20.51 4.05 7.32
C ALA A 73 21.55 4.27 6.21
N GLY A 74 22.82 4.44 6.58
CA GLY A 74 23.91 4.80 5.67
C GLY A 74 24.34 3.71 4.69
N ALA A 75 23.94 2.45 4.86
CA ALA A 75 24.29 1.40 3.91
C ALA A 75 23.38 1.48 2.67
N GLY A 76 23.75 2.33 1.71
CA GLY A 76 23.13 2.40 0.38
C GLY A 76 22.10 3.50 0.15
N LEU A 77 21.92 4.43 1.11
CA LEU A 77 21.13 5.65 0.89
C LEU A 77 21.86 6.61 -0.07
N VAL A 78 21.23 6.96 -1.17
CA VAL A 78 21.71 7.97 -2.13
C VAL A 78 20.77 9.17 -2.08
N VAL A 79 21.30 10.36 -1.82
CA VAL A 79 20.50 11.59 -1.82
C VAL A 79 20.80 12.41 -3.06
N ARG A 80 19.76 12.76 -3.82
CA ARG A 80 19.84 13.59 -5.03
C ARG A 80 19.08 14.90 -4.84
N PRO A 81 19.60 16.03 -5.34
CA PRO A 81 18.82 17.25 -5.41
C PRO A 81 17.70 17.12 -6.44
N VAL A 82 16.51 17.63 -6.09
CA VAL A 82 15.37 17.80 -7.00
C VAL A 82 15.05 19.28 -7.07
N GLY A 83 15.51 19.94 -8.13
CA GLY A 83 15.47 21.39 -8.21
C GLY A 83 16.33 22.06 -7.13
N ARG A 84 15.97 23.30 -6.75
CA ARG A 84 16.73 24.09 -5.75
C ARG A 84 16.25 23.89 -4.31
N ARG A 85 15.05 23.33 -4.12
CA ARG A 85 14.32 23.30 -2.84
C ARG A 85 13.76 21.92 -2.51
N GLY A 86 14.26 20.88 -3.17
CA GLY A 86 13.83 19.51 -2.94
C GLY A 86 14.99 18.52 -2.93
N LEU A 87 14.79 17.40 -2.26
CA LEU A 87 15.72 16.27 -2.16
C LEU A 87 14.96 14.98 -2.42
N LEU A 88 15.57 14.06 -3.16
CA LEU A 88 15.13 12.69 -3.30
C LEU A 88 16.12 11.77 -2.60
N ALA A 89 15.69 11.14 -1.52
CA ALA A 89 16.40 10.06 -0.87
C ALA A 89 16.03 8.75 -1.58
N GLU A 90 17.00 8.03 -2.15
CA GLU A 90 16.87 6.71 -2.76
C GLU A 90 17.42 5.64 -1.81
N LEU A 91 16.63 4.61 -1.54
CA LEU A 91 16.94 3.59 -0.54
C LEU A 91 16.99 2.19 -1.17
N PRO A 92 17.76 1.26 -0.59
CA PRO A 92 17.91 -0.08 -1.17
C PRO A 92 16.61 -0.90 -1.10
N THR A 93 15.80 -0.70 -0.05
CA THR A 93 14.59 -1.50 0.21
C THR A 93 13.38 -0.64 0.62
N ALA A 94 12.19 -1.23 0.54
CA ALA A 94 10.95 -0.60 0.99
C ALA A 94 10.94 -0.39 2.52
N GLU A 95 11.48 -1.33 3.29
CA GLU A 95 11.59 -1.24 4.75
C GLU A 95 12.51 -0.10 5.16
N ALA A 96 13.64 0.10 4.46
CA ALA A 96 14.52 1.23 4.70
C ALA A 96 13.80 2.57 4.41
N THR A 97 13.01 2.61 3.34
CA THR A 97 12.22 3.80 2.95
C THR A 97 11.19 4.14 4.01
N GLU A 98 10.48 3.14 4.50
CA GLU A 98 9.51 3.24 5.58
C GLU A 98 10.17 3.73 6.88
N ALA A 99 11.33 3.17 7.24
CA ALA A 99 12.10 3.58 8.41
C ALA A 99 12.50 5.05 8.33
N LEU A 100 13.05 5.48 7.18
CA LEU A 100 13.46 6.87 6.97
C LEU A 100 12.25 7.81 7.01
N HIS A 101 11.15 7.44 6.37
CA HIS A 101 9.92 8.24 6.38
C HIS A 101 9.38 8.42 7.80
N ALA A 102 9.31 7.35 8.60
CA ALA A 102 8.89 7.42 9.99
C ALA A 102 9.82 8.31 10.84
N GLU A 103 11.13 8.20 10.63
CA GLU A 103 12.12 9.03 11.32
C GLU A 103 12.01 10.53 10.94
N LEU A 104 11.79 10.83 9.66
CA LEU A 104 11.56 12.20 9.20
C LEU A 104 10.31 12.81 9.84
N LEU A 105 9.20 12.06 9.90
CA LEU A 105 7.98 12.51 10.57
C LEU A 105 8.19 12.70 12.08
N ARG A 106 8.88 11.76 12.75
CA ARG A 106 9.22 11.87 14.17
C ARG A 106 10.04 13.14 14.45
N ARG A 107 11.05 13.42 13.63
CA ARG A 107 11.88 14.62 13.77
C ARG A 107 11.10 15.90 13.48
N ARG A 108 10.18 15.88 12.51
CA ARG A 108 9.27 17.01 12.23
C ARG A 108 8.41 17.32 13.47
N THR A 109 7.78 16.33 14.06
CA THR A 109 6.97 16.50 15.28
C THR A 109 7.82 16.98 16.47
N ALA A 110 9.05 16.49 16.59
CA ALA A 110 9.98 16.92 17.63
C ALA A 110 10.65 18.29 17.35
N GLY A 111 10.38 18.93 16.21
CA GLY A 111 11.02 20.20 15.82
C GLY A 111 12.52 20.10 15.52
N THR A 112 13.04 18.89 15.28
CA THR A 112 14.47 18.62 15.01
C THR A 112 14.78 18.44 13.52
N LEU A 113 13.74 18.37 12.68
CA LEU A 113 13.88 18.42 11.23
C LEU A 113 13.78 19.89 10.77
N PRO A 114 14.67 20.36 9.88
CA PRO A 114 14.51 21.68 9.27
C PRO A 114 13.13 21.82 8.60
N PRO A 115 12.51 23.03 8.62
CA PRO A 115 11.21 23.24 8.00
C PRO A 115 11.22 22.83 6.53
N VAL A 116 10.37 21.85 6.22
CA VAL A 116 10.13 21.32 4.88
C VAL A 116 8.62 21.18 4.72
N ARG A 117 8.09 21.59 3.57
CA ARG A 117 6.65 21.62 3.32
C ARG A 117 6.11 20.19 3.20
N GLU A 118 6.67 19.42 2.27
CA GLU A 118 6.17 18.08 1.93
C GLU A 118 7.21 17.01 2.25
N ILE A 119 6.75 15.89 2.81
CA ILE A 119 7.54 14.65 2.96
C ILE A 119 6.68 13.56 2.34
N VAL A 120 7.12 13.04 1.19
CA VAL A 120 6.33 12.13 0.37
C VAL A 120 7.10 10.82 0.18
N PRO A 121 6.68 9.71 0.80
CA PRO A 121 7.27 8.41 0.56
C PRO A 121 6.84 7.88 -0.82
N GLY A 122 7.70 7.09 -1.42
CA GLY A 122 7.45 6.24 -2.59
C GLY A 122 7.88 4.79 -2.30
N ALA A 123 8.01 3.97 -3.34
CA ALA A 123 8.34 2.55 -3.16
C ALA A 123 9.73 2.31 -2.56
N ARG A 124 10.73 3.07 -3.02
CA ARG A 124 12.12 3.02 -2.53
C ARG A 124 12.74 4.40 -2.40
N THR A 125 11.90 5.41 -2.22
CA THR A 125 12.32 6.81 -2.23
C THR A 125 11.55 7.61 -1.21
N VAL A 126 12.16 8.67 -0.67
CA VAL A 126 11.44 9.72 0.05
C VAL A 126 11.77 11.07 -0.58
N LEU A 127 10.74 11.76 -1.07
CA LEU A 127 10.85 13.14 -1.55
C LEU A 127 10.64 14.09 -0.38
N LEU A 128 11.57 15.00 -0.19
CA LEU A 128 11.45 16.16 0.69
C LEU A 128 11.37 17.39 -0.22
N ASP A 129 10.28 18.15 -0.15
CA ASP A 129 10.08 19.31 -1.04
C ASP A 129 9.58 20.55 -0.29
N GLY A 130 9.93 21.71 -0.84
CA GLY A 130 9.54 23.01 -0.31
C GLY A 130 10.38 23.45 0.88
N PHE A 131 11.69 23.18 0.87
CA PHE A 131 12.61 23.87 1.79
C PHE A 131 12.56 25.38 1.54
N ALA A 132 12.48 26.18 2.62
CA ALA A 132 12.44 27.64 2.49
C ALA A 132 13.73 28.19 1.85
N ASP A 133 14.86 27.61 2.23
CA ASP A 133 16.20 27.98 1.81
C ASP A 133 16.93 26.79 1.13
N PRO A 134 17.51 26.97 -0.08
CA PRO A 134 18.29 25.94 -0.76
C PRO A 134 19.50 25.43 0.03
N GLU A 135 20.14 26.25 0.86
CA GLU A 135 21.32 25.84 1.61
C GLU A 135 20.96 24.84 2.72
N THR A 136 19.80 25.03 3.34
CA THR A 136 19.20 24.06 4.26
C THR A 136 19.01 22.69 3.60
N ALA A 137 18.51 22.65 2.36
CA ALA A 137 18.37 21.41 1.61
C ALA A 137 19.73 20.74 1.34
N ARG A 138 20.75 21.52 0.93
CA ARG A 138 22.10 20.98 0.71
C ARG A 138 22.73 20.41 1.97
N ARG A 139 22.59 21.11 3.10
CA ARG A 139 23.10 20.64 4.39
C ARG A 139 22.45 19.32 4.80
N LEU A 140 21.11 19.26 4.73
CA LEU A 140 20.38 18.05 5.04
C LEU A 140 20.78 16.89 4.10
N ALA A 141 21.01 17.15 2.81
CA ALA A 141 21.48 16.15 1.87
C ALA A 141 22.85 15.55 2.25
N ALA A 142 23.75 16.36 2.80
CA ALA A 142 25.05 15.91 3.28
C ALA A 142 24.95 15.13 4.60
N GLU A 143 24.01 15.49 5.48
CA GLU A 143 23.82 14.86 6.79
C GLU A 143 23.05 13.53 6.73
N LEU A 144 22.04 13.43 5.86
CA LEU A 144 21.12 12.30 5.77
C LEU A 144 21.82 10.92 5.68
N PRO A 145 22.87 10.72 4.86
CA PRO A 145 23.60 9.45 4.81
C PRO A 145 24.23 9.03 6.14
N GLY A 146 24.54 9.99 7.02
CA GLY A 146 25.11 9.74 8.35
C GLY A 146 24.08 9.47 9.44
N TRP A 147 22.78 9.57 9.13
CA TRP A 147 21.74 9.37 10.14
C TRP A 147 21.63 7.92 10.58
N ARG A 148 21.46 7.72 11.90
CA ARG A 148 20.95 6.45 12.45
C ARG A 148 19.43 6.50 12.41
N VAL A 149 18.84 5.59 11.64
CA VAL A 149 17.39 5.48 11.49
C VAL A 149 16.98 4.19 12.20
N PRO A 150 16.17 4.27 13.26
CA PRO A 150 15.71 3.06 13.93
C PRO A 150 14.82 2.25 12.97
N PRO A 151 14.76 0.92 13.13
CA PRO A 151 13.80 0.12 12.38
C PRO A 151 12.37 0.63 12.64
N PRO A 152 11.47 0.48 11.66
CA PRO A 152 10.10 0.96 11.81
C PRO A 152 9.43 0.18 12.96
N VAL A 153 8.84 0.90 13.91
CA VAL A 153 8.11 0.28 15.03
C VAL A 153 6.87 -0.43 14.49
N ARG A 154 6.77 -1.74 14.76
CA ARG A 154 5.62 -2.56 14.39
C ARG A 154 4.79 -2.83 15.65
N GLY A 155 3.74 -2.02 15.89
CA GLY A 155 2.80 -2.26 16.99
C GLY A 155 1.93 -1.06 17.36
N GLY A 156 0.72 -1.35 17.86
CA GLY A 156 -0.13 -0.39 18.60
C GLY A 156 -0.91 0.64 17.79
N ALA A 157 -0.88 0.58 16.45
CA ALA A 157 -1.64 1.49 15.60
C ALA A 157 -3.06 0.95 15.34
N GLU A 158 -4.03 1.87 15.27
CA GLU A 158 -5.39 1.59 14.81
C GLU A 158 -5.35 0.90 13.43
N VAL A 159 -6.07 -0.22 13.31
CA VAL A 159 -6.15 -1.02 12.07
C VAL A 159 -7.43 -0.64 11.35
N VAL A 160 -7.30 -0.12 10.12
CA VAL A 160 -8.44 0.16 9.25
C VAL A 160 -8.91 -1.15 8.63
N GLU A 161 -10.15 -1.52 8.90
CA GLU A 161 -10.78 -2.68 8.28
C GLU A 161 -11.50 -2.28 7.00
N ILE A 162 -11.20 -2.98 5.91
CA ILE A 162 -11.82 -2.76 4.60
C ILE A 162 -12.64 -4.01 4.26
N PRO A 163 -13.98 -3.92 4.26
CA PRO A 163 -14.84 -5.02 3.81
C PRO A 163 -14.66 -5.27 2.31
N VAL A 164 -14.46 -6.54 1.93
CA VAL A 164 -14.21 -6.94 0.54
C VAL A 164 -15.11 -8.10 0.15
N ARG A 165 -15.75 -7.98 -1.01
CA ARG A 165 -16.27 -9.12 -1.76
C ARG A 165 -15.16 -9.61 -2.68
N TYR A 166 -14.78 -10.88 -2.59
CA TYR A 166 -13.77 -11.47 -3.49
C TYR A 166 -14.46 -11.98 -4.77
N ASP A 167 -14.92 -11.04 -5.59
CA ASP A 167 -15.65 -11.26 -6.85
C ASP A 167 -14.88 -10.74 -8.08
N GLY A 168 -13.57 -10.55 -7.94
CA GLY A 168 -12.76 -9.91 -8.95
C GLY A 168 -12.56 -10.78 -10.20
N PRO A 169 -12.54 -10.18 -11.41
CA PRO A 169 -12.41 -10.92 -12.66
C PRO A 169 -11.07 -11.63 -12.85
N ASP A 170 -10.02 -11.24 -12.10
CA ASP A 170 -8.71 -11.88 -12.17
C ASP A 170 -8.43 -12.80 -10.97
N LEU A 171 -9.43 -13.05 -10.10
CA LEU A 171 -9.25 -13.89 -8.89
C LEU A 171 -8.77 -15.30 -9.23
N ALA A 172 -9.39 -15.93 -10.23
CA ALA A 172 -9.00 -17.25 -10.73
C ALA A 172 -7.55 -17.28 -11.27
N GLU A 173 -7.13 -16.22 -11.96
CA GLU A 173 -5.79 -16.11 -12.50
C GLU A 173 -4.75 -15.92 -11.39
N VAL A 174 -5.06 -15.10 -10.38
CA VAL A 174 -4.20 -14.96 -9.18
C VAL A 174 -4.09 -16.28 -8.43
N ALA A 175 -5.20 -17.01 -8.27
CA ALA A 175 -5.22 -18.33 -7.65
C ALA A 175 -4.28 -19.30 -8.39
N ARG A 176 -4.33 -19.30 -9.73
CA ARG A 176 -3.43 -20.09 -10.57
C ARG A 176 -1.96 -19.69 -10.41
N LEU A 177 -1.66 -18.38 -10.34
CA LEU A 177 -0.30 -17.88 -10.15
C LEU A 177 0.29 -18.28 -8.79
N TRP A 178 -0.54 -18.28 -7.75
CA TRP A 178 -0.14 -18.68 -6.40
C TRP A 178 -0.20 -20.19 -6.15
N GLY A 179 -0.77 -20.98 -7.08
CA GLY A 179 -0.93 -22.42 -6.93
C GLY A 179 -1.95 -22.82 -5.86
N VAL A 180 -2.97 -21.98 -5.63
CA VAL A 180 -4.02 -22.19 -4.61
C VAL A 180 -5.42 -22.07 -5.24
N SER A 181 -6.47 -22.30 -4.43
CA SER A 181 -7.84 -22.06 -4.86
C SER A 181 -8.25 -20.60 -4.66
N GLU A 182 -9.29 -20.13 -5.38
CA GLU A 182 -9.81 -18.77 -5.22
C GLU A 182 -10.20 -18.41 -3.77
N PRO A 183 -10.88 -19.30 -3.00
CA PRO A 183 -11.14 -19.05 -1.58
C PRO A 183 -9.85 -18.93 -0.74
N GLU A 184 -8.77 -19.61 -1.13
CA GLU A 184 -7.49 -19.49 -0.43
C GLU A 184 -6.77 -18.18 -0.77
N VAL A 185 -6.92 -17.63 -1.98
CA VAL A 185 -6.47 -16.26 -2.29
C VAL A 185 -7.13 -15.27 -1.34
N ALA A 186 -8.45 -15.37 -1.17
CA ALA A 186 -9.20 -14.53 -0.24
C ALA A 186 -8.72 -14.68 1.21
N ARG A 187 -8.43 -15.92 1.66
CA ARG A 187 -7.88 -16.19 2.99
C ARG A 187 -6.48 -15.61 3.19
N ILE A 188 -5.57 -15.79 2.22
CA ILE A 188 -4.21 -15.23 2.24
C ILE A 188 -4.30 -13.71 2.34
N HIS A 189 -5.11 -13.09 1.47
CA HIS A 189 -5.27 -11.64 1.47
C HIS A 189 -5.90 -11.14 2.78
N ALA A 190 -6.96 -11.78 3.28
CA ALA A 190 -7.63 -11.35 4.51
C ALA A 190 -6.80 -11.53 5.80
N ARG A 191 -5.95 -12.58 5.87
CA ARG A 191 -5.11 -12.84 7.06
C ARG A 191 -3.87 -11.95 7.11
N THR A 192 -3.45 -11.40 5.98
CA THR A 192 -2.28 -10.50 5.91
C THR A 192 -2.62 -9.16 6.56
N THR A 193 -1.78 -8.75 7.50
CA THR A 193 -1.79 -7.36 7.99
C THR A 193 -1.02 -6.51 6.99
N PHE A 194 -1.72 -5.59 6.33
CA PHE A 194 -1.13 -4.66 5.40
C PHE A 194 -0.74 -3.36 6.07
N ARG A 195 0.18 -2.64 5.43
CA ARG A 195 0.54 -1.27 5.79
C ARG A 195 0.64 -0.42 4.54
N VAL A 196 0.09 0.79 4.59
CA VAL A 196 0.19 1.77 3.52
C VAL A 196 1.66 2.20 3.39
N ALA A 197 2.36 1.70 2.38
CA ALA A 197 3.76 2.02 2.15
C ALA A 197 3.91 3.47 1.64
N PHE A 198 3.07 3.85 0.70
CA PHE A 198 2.99 5.19 0.14
C PHE A 198 1.63 5.43 -0.49
N CYS A 199 1.28 6.71 -0.67
CA CYS A 199 0.08 7.12 -1.39
C CYS A 199 0.48 7.82 -2.69
N GLY A 200 -0.34 7.69 -3.73
CA GLY A 200 -0.06 8.25 -5.04
C GLY A 200 -1.06 7.76 -6.08
N PHE A 201 -0.89 8.10 -7.35
CA PHE A 201 -1.82 7.83 -8.47
C PHE A 201 -3.15 8.61 -8.42
N ALA A 202 -3.87 8.58 -7.31
CA ALA A 202 -5.10 9.36 -7.10
C ALA A 202 -5.29 9.71 -5.61
N PRO A 203 -6.02 10.80 -5.29
CA PRO A 203 -6.40 11.08 -3.90
C PRO A 203 -7.07 9.86 -3.24
N GLY A 204 -6.56 9.45 -2.08
CA GLY A 204 -7.02 8.28 -1.33
C GLY A 204 -6.49 6.92 -1.79
N PHE A 205 -5.75 6.82 -2.90
CA PHE A 205 -5.14 5.54 -3.30
C PHE A 205 -3.85 5.29 -2.50
N GLY A 206 -3.88 4.22 -1.69
CA GLY A 206 -2.72 3.73 -0.93
C GLY A 206 -2.15 2.45 -1.54
N TYR A 207 -0.83 2.40 -1.67
CA TYR A 207 -0.11 1.18 -2.03
C TYR A 207 0.18 0.41 -0.74
N LEU A 208 -0.47 -0.74 -0.58
CA LEU A 208 -0.45 -1.53 0.64
C LEU A 208 0.58 -2.64 0.51
N SER A 209 1.58 -2.65 1.39
CA SER A 209 2.61 -3.69 1.50
C SER A 209 2.30 -4.64 2.64
N GLY A 210 2.85 -5.86 2.59
CA GLY A 210 2.65 -6.89 3.62
C GLY A 210 2.61 -8.31 3.07
N LEU A 211 2.35 -8.46 1.77
CA LEU A 211 2.50 -9.75 1.09
C LEU A 211 3.98 -10.06 0.89
N GLY A 212 4.36 -11.31 1.16
CA GLY A 212 5.69 -11.84 0.86
C GLY A 212 5.97 -11.90 -0.64
N GLU A 213 7.25 -12.03 -0.99
CA GLU A 213 7.72 -12.10 -2.38
C GLU A 213 7.14 -13.32 -3.13
N GLU A 214 6.83 -14.38 -2.40
CA GLU A 214 6.15 -15.58 -2.92
C GLU A 214 4.74 -15.30 -3.47
N TYR A 215 4.12 -14.20 -3.05
CA TYR A 215 2.80 -13.76 -3.51
C TYR A 215 2.89 -12.65 -4.56
N HIS A 216 4.06 -12.43 -5.16
CA HIS A 216 4.24 -11.46 -6.24
C HIS A 216 3.29 -11.73 -7.42
N VAL A 217 2.49 -10.73 -7.80
CA VAL A 217 1.55 -10.81 -8.93
C VAL A 217 1.95 -9.83 -10.04
N PRO A 218 2.26 -10.27 -11.27
CA PRO A 218 2.58 -9.34 -12.36
C PRO A 218 1.37 -8.48 -12.72
N ARG A 219 1.64 -7.25 -13.20
CA ARG A 219 0.62 -6.45 -13.86
C ARG A 219 0.16 -7.14 -15.14
N ARG A 220 -1.09 -6.90 -15.54
CA ARG A 220 -1.60 -7.31 -16.85
C ARG A 220 -0.74 -6.72 -17.96
N SER A 221 -0.46 -7.53 -18.97
CA SER A 221 0.24 -7.10 -20.19
C SER A 221 -0.57 -6.07 -20.98
N ASP A 222 -1.90 -6.19 -20.95
CA ASP A 222 -2.84 -5.22 -21.51
C ASP A 222 -3.67 -4.58 -20.37
N PRO A 223 -3.36 -3.32 -20.00
CA PRO A 223 -4.09 -2.58 -18.97
C PRO A 223 -5.55 -2.35 -19.35
N ARG A 224 -6.44 -2.41 -18.36
CA ARG A 224 -7.85 -2.06 -18.58
C ARG A 224 -7.96 -0.57 -18.84
N THR A 225 -8.78 -0.20 -19.81
CA THR A 225 -9.18 1.19 -20.06
C THR A 225 -10.03 1.75 -18.93
N LYS A 226 -10.73 0.87 -18.18
CA LYS A 226 -11.57 1.24 -17.04
C LYS A 226 -11.52 0.17 -15.94
N VAL A 227 -11.07 0.58 -14.76
CA VAL A 227 -11.20 -0.14 -13.49
C VAL A 227 -12.26 0.58 -12.66
N PRO A 228 -13.27 -0.10 -12.09
CA PRO A 228 -14.30 0.52 -11.26
C PRO A 228 -13.75 1.13 -9.97
N ALA A 229 -14.44 2.14 -9.44
CA ALA A 229 -14.21 2.58 -8.07
C ALA A 229 -14.55 1.45 -7.08
N GLY A 230 -13.80 1.36 -5.99
CA GLY A 230 -13.90 0.27 -5.01
C GLY A 230 -13.25 -1.04 -5.45
N ALA A 231 -12.72 -1.16 -6.68
CA ALA A 231 -12.01 -2.38 -7.08
C ALA A 231 -10.79 -2.62 -6.19
N VAL A 232 -10.57 -3.86 -5.77
CA VAL A 232 -9.40 -4.32 -5.03
C VAL A 232 -8.47 -5.03 -6.00
N GLY A 233 -7.21 -4.61 -6.06
CA GLY A 233 -6.25 -5.17 -7.00
C GLY A 233 -4.91 -5.53 -6.39
N LEU A 234 -4.17 -6.38 -7.10
CA LEU A 234 -2.80 -6.78 -6.81
C LEU A 234 -1.84 -6.41 -7.95
N ALA A 235 -0.64 -5.96 -7.61
CA ALA A 235 0.49 -5.80 -8.53
C ALA A 235 1.83 -5.77 -7.78
N GLY A 236 2.79 -6.58 -8.25
CA GLY A 236 3.99 -6.90 -7.49
C GLY A 236 3.62 -7.54 -6.16
N THR A 237 4.23 -7.05 -5.08
CA THR A 237 3.89 -7.40 -3.69
C THR A 237 2.87 -6.44 -3.07
N TYR A 238 2.26 -5.55 -3.87
CA TYR A 238 1.31 -4.56 -3.39
C TYR A 238 -0.14 -4.96 -3.64
N THR A 239 -1.00 -4.59 -2.69
CA THR A 239 -2.45 -4.53 -2.85
C THR A 239 -2.94 -3.08 -2.74
N GLY A 240 -4.18 -2.82 -3.15
CA GLY A 240 -4.72 -1.47 -3.22
C GLY A 240 -6.20 -1.46 -3.57
N VAL A 241 -6.89 -0.41 -3.12
CA VAL A 241 -8.30 -0.17 -3.45
C VAL A 241 -8.39 1.08 -4.31
N TYR A 242 -9.09 0.99 -5.44
CA TYR A 242 -9.24 2.09 -6.38
C TYR A 242 -10.27 3.11 -5.85
N PRO A 243 -9.90 4.36 -5.51
CA PRO A 243 -10.85 5.33 -4.94
C PRO A 243 -11.85 5.84 -5.99
N ARG A 244 -11.48 5.78 -7.27
CA ARG A 244 -12.27 6.29 -8.40
C ARG A 244 -12.03 5.45 -9.65
N SER A 245 -12.96 5.55 -10.59
CA SER A 245 -12.83 4.90 -11.90
C SER A 245 -11.61 5.44 -12.65
N SER A 246 -10.71 4.56 -13.09
CA SER A 246 -9.49 4.94 -13.82
C SER A 246 -8.95 3.77 -14.65
N PRO A 247 -8.13 4.02 -15.69
CA PRO A 247 -7.38 2.94 -16.35
C PRO A 247 -6.39 2.28 -15.39
N GLY A 248 -6.17 0.97 -15.52
CA GLY A 248 -5.30 0.25 -14.59
C GLY A 248 -4.93 -1.16 -15.04
N GLY A 249 -3.70 -1.56 -14.75
CA GLY A 249 -3.15 -2.88 -15.10
C GLY A 249 -3.01 -3.85 -13.93
N TRP A 250 -3.59 -3.56 -12.77
CA TRP A 250 -3.54 -4.46 -11.63
C TRP A 250 -4.51 -5.63 -11.83
N GLN A 251 -4.18 -6.79 -11.27
CA GLN A 251 -5.06 -7.94 -11.26
C GLN A 251 -6.15 -7.71 -10.21
N LEU A 252 -7.41 -7.66 -10.62
CA LEU A 252 -8.54 -7.33 -9.77
C LEU A 252 -9.08 -8.61 -9.10
N ILE A 253 -9.00 -8.66 -7.77
CA ILE A 253 -9.37 -9.83 -6.96
C ILE A 253 -10.70 -9.67 -6.23
N GLY A 254 -11.24 -8.45 -6.15
CA GLY A 254 -12.50 -8.20 -5.48
C GLY A 254 -12.96 -6.75 -5.55
N THR A 255 -13.98 -6.44 -4.76
CA THR A 255 -14.60 -5.12 -4.65
C THR A 255 -14.87 -4.75 -3.18
N ALA A 256 -14.63 -3.48 -2.86
CA ALA A 256 -14.89 -2.86 -1.56
C ALA A 256 -15.82 -1.63 -1.76
N PRO A 257 -17.07 -1.84 -2.20
CA PRO A 257 -17.95 -0.75 -2.66
C PRO A 257 -18.34 0.24 -1.56
N GLU A 258 -18.34 -0.19 -0.29
CA GLU A 258 -18.76 0.61 0.86
C GLU A 258 -17.61 1.44 1.45
N THR A 259 -16.38 1.27 0.97
CA THR A 259 -15.20 1.92 1.55
C THR A 259 -14.90 3.25 0.87
N VAL A 260 -15.13 4.36 1.59
CA VAL A 260 -14.82 5.71 1.12
C VAL A 260 -13.39 6.11 1.50
N LEU A 261 -12.45 5.87 0.58
CA LEU A 261 -11.01 6.12 0.80
C LEU A 261 -10.64 7.62 0.87
N TRP A 262 -11.42 8.47 0.22
CA TRP A 262 -11.20 9.92 0.20
C TRP A 262 -12.52 10.65 0.42
N ASP A 263 -12.55 11.49 1.44
CA ASP A 263 -13.69 12.33 1.80
C ASP A 263 -13.16 13.72 2.17
N PRO A 264 -13.44 14.79 1.38
CA PRO A 264 -12.94 16.13 1.67
C PRO A 264 -13.50 16.73 2.98
N ASP A 265 -14.62 16.22 3.47
CA ASP A 265 -15.29 16.74 4.67
C ASP A 265 -14.83 16.01 5.96
N ARG A 266 -14.02 14.94 5.81
CA ARG A 266 -13.43 14.18 6.91
C ARG A 266 -12.05 14.72 7.29
N SER A 267 -11.69 14.64 8.58
CA SER A 267 -10.34 14.95 9.08
C SER A 267 -9.71 13.72 9.75
N PRO A 268 -8.65 13.10 9.17
CA PRO A 268 -8.04 13.42 7.88
C PRO A 268 -8.90 12.98 6.68
N ALA A 269 -8.79 13.71 5.56
CA ALA A 269 -9.58 13.45 4.36
C ALA A 269 -9.28 12.09 3.72
N ALA A 270 -8.02 11.66 3.77
CA ALA A 270 -7.62 10.31 3.36
C ALA A 270 -7.83 9.32 4.51
N LEU A 271 -8.58 8.25 4.24
CA LEU A 271 -8.69 7.11 5.16
C LEU A 271 -7.34 6.39 5.29
N LEU A 272 -6.58 6.34 4.20
CA LEU A 272 -5.30 5.65 4.09
C LEU A 272 -4.16 6.66 4.00
N ALA A 273 -3.44 6.87 5.10
CA ALA A 273 -2.22 7.65 5.15
C ALA A 273 -0.99 6.72 5.18
N PRO A 274 0.18 7.14 4.67
CA PRO A 274 1.39 6.32 4.76
C PRO A 274 1.69 5.93 6.22
N GLY A 275 1.85 4.64 6.45
CA GLY A 275 2.05 4.05 7.77
C GLY A 275 0.79 3.45 8.41
N THR A 276 -0.42 3.75 7.91
CA THR A 276 -1.68 3.16 8.40
C THR A 276 -1.68 1.64 8.21
N HIS A 277 -2.11 0.91 9.24
CA HIS A 277 -2.32 -0.54 9.16
C HIS A 277 -3.71 -0.82 8.59
N VAL A 278 -3.80 -1.81 7.71
CA VAL A 278 -5.03 -2.18 7.01
C VAL A 278 -5.22 -3.68 7.07
N ARG A 279 -6.47 -4.10 7.30
CA ARG A 279 -6.89 -5.49 7.22
C ARG A 279 -8.09 -5.59 6.30
N PHE A 280 -8.07 -6.53 5.37
CA PHE A 280 -9.21 -6.80 4.51
C PHE A 280 -10.10 -7.86 5.14
N VAL A 281 -11.39 -7.58 5.22
CA VAL A 281 -12.38 -8.47 5.86
C VAL A 281 -13.33 -9.00 4.78
N PRO A 282 -13.36 -10.32 4.51
CA PRO A 282 -14.32 -10.87 3.55
C PRO A 282 -15.76 -10.62 4.03
N LEU A 283 -16.62 -10.11 3.16
CA LEU A 283 -18.03 -9.83 3.50
C LEU A 283 -18.84 -11.09 3.85
N ASP A 284 -18.43 -12.25 3.36
CA ASP A 284 -19.07 -13.55 3.65
C ASP A 284 -18.39 -14.30 4.81
N ALA A 285 -17.44 -13.68 5.52
CA ALA A 285 -16.84 -14.30 6.69
C ALA A 285 -17.87 -14.30 7.84
N PRO A 286 -18.12 -15.44 8.50
CA PRO A 286 -18.88 -15.42 9.75
C PRO A 286 -18.13 -14.49 10.70
N SER A 287 -18.80 -13.42 11.13
CA SER A 287 -18.27 -12.45 12.09
C SER A 287 -17.63 -13.23 13.23
N ALA A 288 -16.35 -12.97 13.51
CA ALA A 288 -15.69 -13.58 14.66
C ALA A 288 -16.45 -13.11 15.91
N SER A 289 -17.34 -13.96 16.40
CA SER A 289 -18.01 -13.81 17.68
C SER A 289 -16.93 -13.64 18.73
N HIS A 290 -16.93 -12.49 19.40
CA HIS A 290 -16.18 -12.34 20.64
C HIS A 290 -16.57 -13.52 21.55
N PRO A 291 -15.62 -14.19 22.22
CA PRO A 291 -15.98 -15.08 23.30
C PRO A 291 -16.60 -14.21 24.39
N GLU A 292 -17.94 -14.18 24.45
CA GLU A 292 -18.65 -13.80 25.65
C GLU A 292 -18.10 -14.70 26.76
N HIS A 293 -17.48 -14.07 27.75
CA HIS A 293 -17.14 -14.72 29.00
C HIS A 293 -18.45 -15.25 29.60
N ASP A 294 -18.63 -16.56 29.46
CA ASP A 294 -19.62 -17.34 30.18
C ASP A 294 -19.31 -17.22 31.68
N ARG A 295 -19.87 -16.20 32.33
CA ARG A 295 -19.95 -16.13 33.79
C ARG A 295 -21.21 -16.88 34.21
N ALA A 296 -21.04 -18.17 34.38
CA ALA A 296 -21.91 -19.00 35.18
C ALA A 296 -21.93 -18.52 36.65
N HIS A 297 -23.04 -17.93 37.07
CA HIS A 297 -23.60 -18.00 38.42
C HIS A 297 -25.12 -17.99 38.20
N GLY A 298 -25.90 -19.01 38.52
CA GLY A 298 -25.86 -19.79 39.75
C GLY A 298 -27.04 -19.37 40.62
N GLU A 299 -28.22 -19.92 40.30
CA GLU A 299 -29.30 -20.29 41.22
C GLU A 299 -30.21 -19.19 41.84
N ALA A 300 -31.52 -19.38 41.63
CA ALA A 300 -32.62 -18.65 42.28
C ALA A 300 -32.86 -19.18 43.71
N PRO A 301 -33.57 -18.44 44.58
CA PRO A 301 -34.94 -18.90 44.88
C PRO A 301 -35.99 -17.80 45.25
N THR A 302 -37.26 -18.14 44.96
CA THR A 302 -38.55 -17.88 45.68
C THR A 302 -38.90 -16.48 46.24
N GLY A 303 -40.08 -15.96 45.84
CA GLY A 303 -40.74 -14.74 46.40
C GLY A 303 -41.43 -14.96 47.76
N PRO A 304 -42.51 -14.25 48.16
CA PRO A 304 -43.20 -13.07 47.58
C PRO A 304 -43.33 -11.88 48.59
N THR A 305 -43.99 -10.75 48.22
CA THR A 305 -44.95 -9.95 49.05
C THR A 305 -45.13 -8.48 48.60
N THR A 306 -46.41 -8.11 48.36
CA THR A 306 -47.16 -6.80 48.34
C THR A 306 -46.58 -5.50 47.76
N GLY A 307 -47.40 -4.83 46.91
CA GLY A 307 -47.27 -3.42 46.49
C GLY A 307 -47.80 -2.42 47.54
N PRO A 308 -48.43 -1.27 47.17
CA PRO A 308 -48.36 -0.43 45.95
C PRO A 308 -47.83 1.00 46.29
N THR A 309 -47.66 1.91 45.30
CA THR A 309 -47.85 3.40 45.44
C THR A 309 -47.45 4.16 44.15
N THR A 310 -48.48 4.72 43.51
CA THR A 310 -48.65 6.08 42.94
C THR A 310 -47.60 6.79 42.05
N ALA A 311 -48.08 7.10 40.83
CA ALA A 311 -48.06 8.38 40.09
C ALA A 311 -46.77 9.22 39.96
N THR A 312 -46.47 9.66 38.73
CA THR A 312 -46.75 11.04 38.25
C THR A 312 -46.34 11.21 36.79
N ALA A 313 -47.19 11.89 36.02
CA ALA A 313 -47.00 12.30 34.63
C ALA A 313 -45.96 13.42 34.48
N GLY A 314 -45.24 13.44 33.36
CA GLY A 314 -44.29 14.49 33.00
C GLY A 314 -44.19 14.66 31.49
N THR A 315 -44.82 15.71 31.00
CA THR A 315 -45.03 16.18 29.63
C THR A 315 -43.78 16.23 28.74
N ALA A 316 -43.94 15.80 27.48
CA ALA A 316 -42.99 16.01 26.39
C ALA A 316 -43.03 17.46 25.89
N GLY A 317 -41.89 18.15 25.94
CA GLY A 317 -41.68 19.46 25.33
C GLY A 317 -41.07 19.32 23.94
N THR A 318 -41.84 19.66 22.91
CA THR A 318 -41.39 19.87 21.54
C THR A 318 -40.59 21.18 21.48
N THR A 319 -39.31 21.12 21.09
CA THR A 319 -38.51 22.32 20.81
C THR A 319 -38.48 22.57 19.31
N THR A 320 -39.06 23.69 18.91
CA THR A 320 -39.08 24.23 17.55
C THR A 320 -37.73 24.85 17.24
N ALA A 321 -37.14 24.50 16.09
CA ALA A 321 -35.95 25.14 15.56
C ALA A 321 -36.32 26.49 14.92
N THR A 322 -35.71 27.57 15.41
CA THR A 322 -35.76 28.89 14.79
C THR A 322 -34.60 29.01 13.80
N THR A 323 -34.94 29.12 12.53
CA THR A 323 -34.06 29.53 11.43
C THR A 323 -33.75 31.01 11.57
N GLU A 324 -32.47 31.36 11.75
CA GLU A 324 -31.99 32.73 11.71
C GLU A 324 -31.59 33.06 10.26
N GLU A 325 -32.42 33.87 9.61
CA GLU A 325 -32.26 34.37 8.25
C GLU A 325 -31.46 35.68 8.32
N GLY A 326 -30.23 35.66 7.79
CA GLY A 326 -29.34 36.83 7.76
C GLY A 326 -29.71 37.82 6.67
N ASP A 327 -30.08 39.03 7.07
CA ASP A 327 -30.33 40.20 6.22
C ASP A 327 -29.02 40.78 5.64
N PRO A 328 -28.91 40.99 4.31
CA PRO A 328 -27.80 41.68 3.69
C PRO A 328 -28.16 43.13 3.38
N SER A 329 -27.38 44.11 3.84
CA SER A 329 -27.06 45.37 3.14
C SER A 329 -26.52 46.42 4.12
N ASP A 330 -25.20 46.70 4.10
CA ASP A 330 -24.79 48.10 4.28
C ASP A 330 -23.41 48.44 3.70
N ARG A 331 -23.40 49.59 3.03
CA ARG A 331 -22.30 50.54 2.72
C ARG A 331 -21.31 50.29 1.59
N ARG A 332 -21.66 50.97 0.49
CA ARG A 332 -20.77 51.72 -0.40
C ARG A 332 -19.85 52.69 0.39
N ARG A 333 -18.59 52.73 -0.07
CA ARG A 333 -17.60 53.83 -0.23
C ARG A 333 -18.05 55.29 0.04
N PRO A 334 -17.13 56.23 0.36
CA PRO A 334 -15.95 56.61 -0.45
C PRO A 334 -14.62 55.94 -0.11
#